data_AF-A0A961RPM9-F1
#
_entry.id   AF-A0A961RPM9-F1
#
_cell.length_a   1.000
_cell.length_b   1.000
_cell.length_c   1.000
_cell.angle_alpha   90.00
_cell.angle_beta   90.00
_cell.angle_gamma   90.00
#
_symmetry.space_group_name_H-M   'P 1'
#
loop_
_entity.id
_entity.type
_entity.pdbx_description
1 polymer ?
#
loop_
_entity_poly.entity_id
_entity_poly.type
_entity_poly.pdbx_seq_one_letter_code
_entity_poly.pdbx_strand_id
1 'polypeptide(L)'
;ISNGGIADLYVVFARTGEAPGARGLSAFIVPADTPGLEVAERLEVIAPHPLARLSFRDCRVPASALIGQPGEGFRMAMAVLDVFRSTVAAAALGFARRALDESIARAASRELFGAPLFDLQMVQGHIAGMALDVDAAALLVYRAAWLKDSGSPRVSREAAMAKLFATDRAQSVIDKAVQLHGGDGVRKGSIVERLYREIRALRIYEGASDVQKVIIARQTMAAAAGG
;
A
#
# COMPACT_ATOMS: atom_id res chain seq x y z
N ILE A 1 3.56 -13.95 0.35
CA ILE A 1 3.78 -13.57 -1.06
C ILE A 1 2.44 -13.46 -1.74
N SER A 2 2.08 -12.26 -2.19
CA SER A 2 0.83 -12.03 -2.94
C SER A 2 0.87 -12.84 -4.25
N ASN A 3 -0.29 -13.38 -4.65
CA ASN A 3 -0.44 -14.33 -5.76
C ASN A 3 0.31 -15.66 -5.59
N GLY A 4 0.83 -15.95 -4.40
CA GLY A 4 1.47 -17.24 -4.13
C GLY A 4 0.52 -18.42 -4.35
N GLY A 5 0.94 -19.36 -5.18
CA GLY A 5 0.18 -20.53 -5.60
C GLY A 5 -0.77 -20.32 -6.78
N ILE A 6 -0.82 -19.12 -7.35
CA ILE A 6 -1.53 -18.84 -8.60
C ILE A 6 -0.71 -18.02 -9.62
N ALA A 7 0.42 -17.45 -9.21
CA ALA A 7 1.33 -16.77 -10.14
C ALA A 7 2.10 -17.80 -10.96
N ASP A 8 2.30 -17.51 -12.25
CA ASP A 8 3.13 -18.32 -13.16
C ASP A 8 4.64 -18.08 -12.98
N LEU A 9 4.99 -16.94 -12.37
CA LEU A 9 6.36 -16.46 -12.25
C LEU A 9 6.57 -15.69 -10.95
N TYR A 10 7.71 -15.90 -10.30
CA TYR A 10 8.13 -15.17 -9.11
C TYR A 10 9.46 -14.46 -9.35
N VAL A 11 9.54 -13.18 -8.96
CA VAL A 11 10.84 -12.50 -8.80
C VAL A 11 11.32 -12.73 -7.38
N VAL A 12 12.38 -13.54 -7.23
CA VAL A 12 12.92 -13.97 -5.95
C VAL A 12 14.22 -13.25 -5.65
N PHE A 13 14.30 -12.64 -4.46
CA PHE A 13 15.54 -12.07 -3.95
C PHE A 13 16.22 -13.06 -3.01
N ALA A 14 17.42 -13.53 -3.38
CA ALA A 14 18.16 -14.54 -2.63
C ALA A 14 19.59 -14.07 -2.34
N ARG A 15 20.19 -14.58 -1.26
CA ARG A 15 21.58 -14.27 -0.90
C ARG A 15 22.54 -15.10 -1.74
N THR A 16 23.43 -14.43 -2.46
CA THR A 16 24.44 -15.02 -3.33
C THR A 16 25.87 -14.84 -2.81
N GLY A 17 26.09 -13.91 -1.88
CA GLY A 17 27.30 -13.87 -1.04
C GLY A 17 28.42 -12.95 -1.53
N GLU A 18 28.17 -12.06 -2.49
CA GLU A 18 29.15 -11.11 -3.01
C GLU A 18 29.66 -10.13 -1.92
N ALA A 19 28.82 -9.81 -0.94
CA ALA A 19 29.18 -9.00 0.22
C ALA A 19 28.20 -9.19 1.40
N PRO A 20 28.56 -8.74 2.63
CA PRO A 20 27.65 -8.80 3.78
C PRO A 20 26.38 -7.97 3.58
N GLY A 21 25.29 -8.41 4.23
CA GLY A 21 24.05 -7.63 4.34
C GLY A 21 23.34 -7.47 2.99
N ALA A 22 22.93 -6.23 2.69
CA ALA A 22 22.16 -5.87 1.50
C ALA A 22 22.92 -6.04 0.17
N ARG A 23 24.27 -5.97 0.20
CA ARG A 23 25.12 -6.04 -1.00
C ARG A 23 25.37 -7.46 -1.52
N GLY A 24 24.93 -8.49 -0.79
CA GLY A 24 25.05 -9.89 -1.22
C GLY A 24 23.73 -10.51 -1.64
N LEU A 25 22.76 -9.69 -2.04
CA LEU A 25 21.45 -10.14 -2.53
C LEU A 25 21.41 -10.02 -4.05
N SER A 26 20.85 -11.01 -4.73
CA SER A 26 20.60 -11.05 -6.17
C SER A 26 19.12 -11.31 -6.45
N ALA A 27 18.65 -10.92 -7.63
CA ALA A 27 17.26 -11.09 -8.07
C ALA A 27 17.18 -12.17 -9.17
N PHE A 28 16.21 -13.07 -9.07
CA PHE A 28 16.03 -14.17 -10.01
C PHE A 28 14.59 -14.25 -10.50
N ILE A 29 14.43 -14.62 -11.77
CA ILE A 29 13.14 -15.06 -12.32
C ILE A 29 12.98 -16.55 -12.05
N VAL A 30 11.94 -16.94 -11.31
CA VAL A 30 11.66 -18.33 -10.96
C VAL A 30 10.27 -18.71 -11.45
N PRO A 31 10.15 -19.53 -12.52
CA PRO A 31 8.89 -20.11 -12.96
C PRO A 31 8.19 -20.89 -11.83
N ALA A 32 6.87 -20.82 -11.78
CA ALA A 32 6.08 -21.44 -10.72
C ALA A 32 6.15 -22.97 -10.68
N ASP A 33 6.48 -23.59 -11.81
CA ASP A 33 6.68 -25.02 -11.98
C ASP A 33 8.13 -25.48 -11.74
N THR A 34 9.02 -24.58 -11.29
CA THR A 34 10.43 -24.93 -11.02
C THR A 34 10.50 -26.05 -9.98
N PRO A 35 11.12 -27.20 -10.28
CA PRO A 35 11.25 -28.29 -9.31
C PRO A 35 11.90 -27.82 -8.02
N GLY A 36 11.29 -28.15 -6.88
CA GLY A 36 11.74 -27.71 -5.56
C GLY A 36 11.12 -26.39 -5.07
N LEU A 37 10.35 -25.67 -5.89
CA LEU A 37 9.48 -24.59 -5.44
C LEU A 37 8.12 -25.15 -5.00
N GLU A 38 7.76 -24.92 -3.74
CA GLU A 38 6.49 -25.39 -3.18
C GLU A 38 5.70 -24.24 -2.53
N VAL A 39 4.38 -24.30 -2.68
CA VAL A 39 3.43 -23.48 -1.91
C VAL A 39 3.25 -24.16 -0.56
N ALA A 40 4.08 -23.78 0.41
CA ALA A 40 4.13 -24.46 1.70
C ALA A 40 2.90 -24.19 2.57
N GLU A 41 2.21 -23.06 2.37
CA GLU A 41 1.04 -22.67 3.16
C GLU A 41 0.27 -21.55 2.46
N ARG A 42 -1.07 -21.65 2.44
CA ARG A 42 -1.97 -20.56 2.05
C ARG A 42 -2.32 -19.75 3.28
N LEU A 43 -2.19 -18.43 3.17
CA LEU A 43 -2.36 -17.50 4.28
C LEU A 43 -3.71 -16.79 4.20
N GLU A 44 -4.45 -16.80 5.29
CA GLU A 44 -5.69 -16.04 5.42
C GLU A 44 -5.43 -14.71 6.13
N VAL A 45 -6.05 -13.64 5.64
CA VAL A 45 -5.92 -12.28 6.19
C VAL A 45 -7.29 -11.60 6.20
N ILE A 46 -7.42 -10.53 6.99
CA ILE A 46 -8.69 -9.82 7.24
C ILE A 46 -9.43 -9.37 5.96
N ALA A 47 -8.68 -9.02 4.91
CA ALA A 47 -9.19 -8.77 3.56
C ALA A 47 -8.61 -9.84 2.61
N PRO A 48 -9.32 -10.96 2.41
CA PRO A 48 -8.78 -12.12 1.70
C PRO A 48 -8.34 -11.78 0.28
N HIS A 49 -7.14 -12.24 -0.06
CA HIS A 49 -6.61 -12.26 -1.42
C HIS A 49 -5.59 -13.42 -1.50
N PRO A 50 -5.22 -13.89 -2.70
CA PRO A 50 -4.24 -14.97 -2.85
C PRO A 50 -2.92 -14.62 -2.18
N LEU A 51 -2.60 -15.32 -1.09
CA LEU A 51 -1.40 -15.12 -0.31
C LEU A 51 -0.84 -16.47 0.13
N ALA A 52 0.47 -16.64 0.02
CA ALA A 52 1.13 -17.88 0.43
C ALA A 52 2.53 -17.67 1.01
N ARG A 53 2.98 -18.64 1.80
CA ARG A 53 4.39 -18.87 2.12
C ARG A 53 4.98 -19.83 1.09
N LEU A 54 6.10 -19.44 0.49
CA LEU A 54 6.83 -20.27 -0.48
C LEU A 54 7.99 -20.98 0.23
N SER A 55 8.25 -22.22 -0.16
CA SER A 55 9.43 -22.99 0.25
C SER A 55 10.26 -23.34 -0.99
N PHE A 56 11.57 -23.27 -0.85
CA PHE A 56 12.53 -23.60 -1.91
C PHE A 56 13.43 -24.72 -1.38
N ARG A 57 13.35 -25.91 -1.96
CA ARG A 57 14.12 -27.11 -1.60
C ARG A 57 14.89 -27.57 -2.82
N ASP A 58 16.21 -27.35 -2.84
CA ASP A 58 17.07 -27.68 -3.98
C ASP A 58 16.55 -27.14 -5.33
N CYS A 59 15.88 -25.99 -5.28
CA CYS A 59 15.34 -25.30 -6.45
C CYS A 59 16.49 -24.84 -7.35
N ARG A 60 16.60 -25.43 -8.55
CA ARG A 60 17.64 -25.11 -9.53
C ARG A 60 17.09 -24.21 -10.61
N VAL A 61 17.73 -23.06 -10.80
CA VAL A 61 17.45 -22.12 -11.90
C VAL A 61 18.72 -21.88 -12.72
N PRO A 62 18.61 -21.62 -14.04
CA PRO A 62 19.78 -21.34 -14.87
C PRO A 62 20.40 -19.99 -14.50
N ALA A 63 21.70 -19.79 -14.78
CA ALA A 63 22.36 -18.50 -14.57
C ALA A 63 21.69 -17.35 -15.34
N SER A 64 21.07 -17.64 -16.48
CA SER A 64 20.29 -16.69 -17.28
C SER A 64 19.00 -16.21 -16.61
N ALA A 65 18.57 -16.82 -15.49
CA ALA A 65 17.45 -16.36 -14.69
C ALA A 65 17.80 -15.16 -13.81
N LEU A 66 19.08 -14.84 -13.65
CA LEU A 66 19.54 -13.66 -12.92
C LEU A 66 19.05 -12.38 -13.61
N ILE A 67 18.43 -11.49 -12.84
CA ILE A 67 18.06 -10.16 -13.31
C ILE A 67 19.16 -9.19 -12.88
N GLY A 68 19.79 -8.52 -13.85
CA GLY A 68 20.89 -7.59 -13.58
C GLY A 68 22.20 -8.31 -13.26
N GLN A 69 22.98 -7.76 -12.33
CA GLN A 69 24.27 -8.31 -11.92
C GLN A 69 24.21 -8.93 -10.51
N PRO A 70 25.10 -9.88 -10.18
CA PRO A 70 25.18 -10.45 -8.84
C PRO A 70 25.41 -9.35 -7.78
N GLY A 71 24.70 -9.42 -6.65
CA GLY A 71 24.78 -8.45 -5.56
C GLY A 71 23.93 -7.18 -5.72
N GLU A 72 23.27 -6.98 -6.88
CA GLU A 72 22.43 -5.80 -7.13
C GLU A 72 20.97 -5.94 -6.66
N GLY A 73 20.56 -7.12 -6.19
CA GLY A 73 19.17 -7.45 -5.89
C GLY A 73 18.51 -6.50 -4.90
N PHE A 74 19.21 -6.07 -3.84
CA PHE A 74 18.63 -5.11 -2.89
C PHE A 74 18.33 -3.75 -3.54
N ARG A 75 19.25 -3.24 -4.37
CA ARG A 75 19.08 -1.98 -5.10
C ARG A 75 17.87 -2.06 -6.01
N MET A 76 17.71 -3.18 -6.72
CA MET A 76 16.56 -3.44 -7.60
C MET A 76 15.25 -3.51 -6.81
N ALA A 77 15.21 -4.25 -5.69
CA ALA A 77 14.04 -4.31 -4.83
C ALA A 77 13.60 -2.93 -4.34
N MET A 78 14.56 -2.09 -3.92
CA MET A 78 14.26 -0.73 -3.47
C MET A 78 13.77 0.17 -4.62
N ALA A 79 14.35 0.05 -5.81
CA ALA A 79 13.91 0.81 -6.98
C ALA A 79 12.47 0.45 -7.40
N VAL A 80 12.12 -0.84 -7.35
CA VAL A 80 10.75 -1.31 -7.58
C VAL A 80 9.78 -0.68 -6.57
N LEU A 81 10.12 -0.75 -5.27
CA LEU A 81 9.27 -0.15 -4.22
C LEU A 81 9.15 1.38 -4.36
N ASP A 82 10.19 2.08 -4.78
CA ASP A 82 10.13 3.53 -4.99
C ASP A 82 9.13 3.91 -6.10
N VAL A 83 8.94 3.05 -7.09
CA VAL A 83 7.93 3.24 -8.15
C VAL A 83 6.53 2.89 -7.64
N PHE A 84 6.34 1.75 -7.00
CA PHE A 84 5.00 1.26 -6.64
C PHE A 84 4.42 1.84 -5.34
N ARG A 85 5.21 2.47 -4.47
CA ARG A 85 4.67 3.15 -3.26
C ARG A 85 3.61 4.19 -3.58
N SER A 86 3.77 4.96 -4.66
CA SER A 86 2.76 5.94 -5.09
C SER A 86 1.48 5.27 -5.58
N THR A 87 1.55 4.06 -6.14
CA THR A 87 0.38 3.31 -6.59
C THR A 87 -0.37 2.68 -5.42
N VAL A 88 0.33 2.26 -4.35
CA VAL A 88 -0.32 1.88 -3.07
C VAL A 88 -1.05 3.07 -2.46
N ALA A 89 -0.44 4.25 -2.50
CA ALA A 89 -1.06 5.49 -2.06
C ALA A 89 -2.32 5.81 -2.88
N ALA A 90 -2.28 5.62 -4.20
CA ALA A 90 -3.44 5.78 -5.08
C ALA A 90 -4.56 4.77 -4.79
N ALA A 91 -4.22 3.51 -4.48
CA ALA A 91 -5.21 2.51 -4.06
C ALA A 91 -5.91 2.92 -2.75
N ALA A 92 -5.15 3.38 -1.75
CA ALA A 92 -5.71 3.90 -0.50
C ALA A 92 -6.60 5.12 -0.73
N LEU A 93 -6.20 6.03 -1.62
CA LEU A 93 -7.03 7.17 -2.03
C LEU A 93 -8.36 6.70 -2.64
N GLY A 94 -8.34 5.65 -3.48
CA GLY A 94 -9.56 5.06 -4.04
C GLY A 94 -10.52 4.54 -2.95
N PHE A 95 -9.99 3.83 -1.95
CA PHE A 95 -10.79 3.38 -0.80
C PHE A 95 -11.37 4.55 0.00
N ALA A 96 -10.57 5.59 0.24
CA ALA A 96 -11.00 6.79 0.95
C ALA A 96 -12.11 7.53 0.20
N ARG A 97 -11.98 7.72 -1.12
CA ARG A 97 -13.01 8.33 -1.97
C ARG A 97 -14.30 7.55 -1.90
N ARG A 98 -14.25 6.22 -2.03
CA ARG A 98 -15.45 5.39 -1.91
C ARG A 98 -16.11 5.54 -0.54
N ALA A 99 -15.34 5.55 0.55
CA ALA A 99 -15.90 5.76 1.89
C ALA A 99 -16.54 7.13 2.08
N LEU A 100 -15.98 8.19 1.47
CA LEU A 100 -16.58 9.51 1.45
C LEU A 100 -17.90 9.51 0.68
N ASP A 101 -17.96 8.87 -0.50
CA ASP A 101 -19.19 8.78 -1.31
C ASP A 101 -20.32 8.09 -0.52
N GLU A 102 -20.03 6.95 0.11
CA GLU A 102 -21.00 6.24 0.97
C GLU A 102 -21.46 7.12 2.14
N SER A 103 -20.56 7.92 2.71
CA SER A 103 -20.86 8.78 3.85
C SER A 103 -21.72 9.98 3.48
N ILE A 104 -21.46 10.60 2.32
CA ILE A 104 -22.29 11.67 1.78
C ILE A 104 -23.70 11.14 1.51
N ALA A 105 -23.81 9.98 0.85
CA ALA A 105 -25.10 9.35 0.58
C ALA A 105 -25.87 9.06 1.88
N ARG A 106 -25.20 8.45 2.88
CA ARG A 106 -25.80 8.16 4.19
C ARG A 106 -26.22 9.42 4.94
N ALA A 107 -25.39 10.47 4.93
CA ALA A 107 -25.67 11.73 5.61
C ALA A 107 -26.88 12.45 5.01
N ALA A 108 -27.04 12.39 3.69
CA ALA A 108 -28.16 13.01 2.99
C ALA A 108 -29.47 12.22 3.15
N SER A 109 -29.43 10.89 3.18
CA SER A 109 -30.64 10.07 3.12
C SER A 109 -31.15 9.58 4.48
N ARG A 110 -30.31 9.56 5.52
CA ARG A 110 -30.70 9.05 6.84
C ARG A 110 -31.32 10.17 7.66
N GLU A 111 -32.58 10.02 8.05
CA GLU A 111 -33.21 10.96 8.98
C GLU A 111 -33.01 10.54 10.44
N LEU A 112 -32.69 11.50 11.29
CA LEU A 112 -32.66 11.39 12.76
C LEU A 112 -33.26 12.67 13.34
N PHE A 113 -34.04 12.55 14.42
CA PHE A 113 -34.65 13.71 15.08
C PHE A 113 -35.51 14.59 14.14
N GLY A 114 -36.10 13.98 13.10
CA GLY A 114 -36.99 14.67 12.15
C GLY A 114 -36.28 15.44 11.02
N ALA A 115 -34.96 15.30 10.86
CA ALA A 115 -34.19 15.95 9.81
C ALA A 115 -33.08 15.01 9.28
N PRO A 116 -32.48 15.30 8.10
CA PRO A 116 -31.33 14.56 7.59
C PRO A 116 -30.16 14.55 8.59
N LEU A 117 -29.41 13.44 8.60
CA LEU A 117 -28.22 13.24 9.44
C LEU A 117 -27.17 14.34 9.20
N PHE A 118 -27.10 14.86 7.98
CA PHE A 118 -26.23 15.98 7.61
C PHE A 118 -26.51 17.27 8.39
N ASP A 119 -27.71 17.48 8.93
CA ASP A 119 -28.04 18.71 9.67
C ASP A 119 -27.36 18.76 11.06
N LEU A 120 -26.85 17.61 11.54
CA LEU A 120 -26.04 17.56 12.74
C LEU A 120 -24.63 18.12 12.46
N GLN A 121 -24.24 19.20 13.14
CA GLN A 121 -22.94 19.86 12.95
C GLN A 121 -21.74 18.90 13.08
N MET A 122 -21.82 17.91 13.97
CA MET A 122 -20.77 16.89 14.12
C MET A 122 -20.60 16.03 12.86
N VAL A 123 -21.68 15.75 12.14
CA VAL A 123 -21.66 15.02 10.87
C VAL A 123 -21.04 15.90 9.78
N GLN A 124 -21.40 17.19 9.73
CA GLN A 124 -20.77 18.15 8.80
C GLN A 124 -19.26 18.23 9.03
N GLY A 125 -18.83 18.27 10.30
CA GLY A 125 -17.41 18.22 10.67
C GLY A 125 -16.70 16.95 10.21
N HIS A 126 -17.35 15.78 10.31
CA HIS A 126 -16.82 14.53 9.76
C HIS A 126 -16.67 14.59 8.24
N ILE A 127 -17.71 15.00 7.51
CA ILE A 127 -17.67 15.09 6.04
C ILE A 127 -16.59 16.08 5.58
N ALA A 128 -16.49 17.25 6.23
CA ALA A 128 -15.46 18.23 5.92
C ALA A 128 -14.04 17.68 6.14
N GLY A 129 -13.79 17.01 7.27
CA GLY A 129 -12.50 16.38 7.54
C GLY A 129 -12.16 15.27 6.56
N MET A 130 -13.15 14.46 6.17
CA MET A 130 -12.97 13.40 5.18
C MET A 130 -12.61 13.96 3.80
N ALA A 131 -13.33 14.99 3.34
CA ALA A 131 -13.05 15.64 2.06
C ALA A 131 -11.65 16.26 2.03
N LEU A 132 -11.26 16.97 3.10
CA LEU A 132 -9.92 17.55 3.24
C LEU A 132 -8.82 16.49 3.15
N ASP A 133 -8.98 15.40 3.90
CA ASP A 133 -8.02 14.29 3.93
C ASP A 133 -7.88 13.60 2.55
N VAL A 134 -9.00 13.43 1.83
CA VAL A 134 -9.03 12.85 0.47
C VAL A 134 -8.28 13.75 -0.52
N ASP A 135 -8.53 15.05 -0.51
CA ASP A 135 -7.90 15.96 -1.47
C ASP A 135 -6.42 16.19 -1.17
N ALA A 136 -6.04 16.31 0.10
CA ALA A 136 -4.64 16.37 0.49
C ALA A 136 -3.88 15.10 0.09
N ALA A 137 -4.48 13.92 0.27
CA ALA A 137 -3.89 12.66 -0.17
C ALA A 137 -3.74 12.62 -1.70
N ALA A 138 -4.76 13.07 -2.45
CA ALA A 138 -4.70 13.12 -3.90
C ALA A 138 -3.55 14.00 -4.41
N LEU A 139 -3.39 15.20 -3.85
CA LEU A 139 -2.30 16.10 -4.24
C LEU A 139 -0.93 15.47 -4.00
N LEU A 140 -0.72 14.80 -2.86
CA LEU A 140 0.55 14.12 -2.57
C LEU A 140 0.82 12.95 -3.52
N VAL A 141 -0.20 12.14 -3.80
CA VAL A 141 -0.14 11.00 -4.74
C VAL A 141 0.24 11.48 -6.13
N TYR A 142 -0.52 12.42 -6.69
CA TYR A 142 -0.32 12.88 -8.06
C TYR A 142 0.94 13.72 -8.22
N ARG A 143 1.37 14.47 -7.20
CA ARG A 143 2.69 15.13 -7.21
C ARG A 143 3.83 14.11 -7.33
N ALA A 144 3.77 13.02 -6.54
CA ALA A 144 4.82 11.99 -6.58
C ALA A 144 4.87 11.29 -7.95
N ALA A 145 3.70 10.97 -8.52
CA ALA A 145 3.60 10.40 -9.87
C ALA A 145 4.12 11.37 -10.93
N TRP A 146 3.65 12.62 -10.92
CA TRP A 146 4.06 13.65 -11.89
C TRP A 146 5.56 13.90 -11.89
N LEU A 147 6.21 13.96 -10.72
CA LEU A 147 7.66 14.10 -10.63
C LEU A 147 8.39 12.92 -11.27
N LYS A 148 7.89 11.70 -11.07
CA LYS A 148 8.48 10.51 -11.67
C LYS A 148 8.34 10.53 -13.19
N ASP A 149 7.15 10.85 -13.68
CA ASP A 149 6.84 10.88 -15.12
C ASP A 149 7.54 12.03 -15.84
N SER A 150 7.84 13.12 -15.13
CA SER A 150 8.64 14.25 -15.64
C SER A 150 10.15 13.98 -15.63
N GLY A 151 10.58 12.74 -15.42
CA GLY A 151 11.97 12.33 -15.51
C GLY A 151 12.81 12.54 -14.24
N SER A 152 12.19 12.83 -13.09
CA SER A 152 12.96 12.92 -11.84
C SER A 152 13.70 11.59 -11.60
N PRO A 153 15.02 11.62 -11.34
CA PRO A 153 15.80 10.40 -11.12
C PRO A 153 15.36 9.67 -9.86
N ARG A 154 14.79 10.37 -8.86
CA ARG A 154 14.31 9.82 -7.60
C ARG A 154 13.05 10.53 -7.14
N VAL A 155 12.13 9.76 -6.57
CA VAL A 155 10.91 10.26 -5.92
C VAL A 155 10.71 9.65 -4.54
N SER A 156 11.77 9.11 -3.93
CA SER A 156 11.69 8.32 -2.70
C SER A 156 11.04 9.10 -1.56
N ARG A 157 11.32 10.41 -1.43
CA ARG A 157 10.72 11.27 -0.41
C ARG A 157 9.23 11.50 -0.70
N GLU A 158 8.90 11.91 -1.92
CA GLU A 158 7.55 12.28 -2.31
C GLU A 158 6.61 11.06 -2.34
N ALA A 159 7.10 9.91 -2.80
CA ALA A 159 6.37 8.64 -2.77
C ALA A 159 6.16 8.13 -1.32
N ALA A 160 7.15 8.27 -0.44
CA ALA A 160 7.00 7.91 0.97
C ALA A 160 5.98 8.82 1.68
N MET A 161 6.00 10.13 1.41
CA MET A 161 5.00 11.09 1.91
C MET A 161 3.60 10.71 1.42
N ALA A 162 3.44 10.44 0.13
CA ALA A 162 2.16 10.05 -0.46
C ALA A 162 1.63 8.76 0.18
N LYS A 163 2.46 7.71 0.26
CA LYS A 163 2.06 6.42 0.83
C LYS A 163 1.67 6.55 2.30
N LEU A 164 2.51 7.21 3.11
CA LEU A 164 2.24 7.40 4.53
C LEU A 164 0.92 8.15 4.72
N PHE A 165 0.79 9.32 4.11
CA PHE A 165 -0.37 10.18 4.31
C PHE A 165 -1.65 9.51 3.79
N ALA A 166 -1.65 9.02 2.55
CA ALA A 166 -2.85 8.45 1.94
C ALA A 166 -3.34 7.20 2.69
N THR A 167 -2.44 6.30 3.13
CA THR A 167 -2.86 5.07 3.83
C THR A 167 -3.35 5.34 5.26
N ASP A 168 -2.72 6.26 6.00
CA ASP A 168 -3.18 6.61 7.35
C ASP A 168 -4.46 7.46 7.31
N ARG A 169 -4.60 8.37 6.35
CA ARG A 169 -5.83 9.16 6.16
C ARG A 169 -6.99 8.32 5.67
N ALA A 170 -6.77 7.42 4.70
CA ALA A 170 -7.80 6.49 4.24
C ALA A 170 -8.37 5.67 5.40
N GLN A 171 -7.52 5.18 6.32
CA GLN A 171 -8.01 4.50 7.52
C GLN A 171 -8.94 5.37 8.36
N SER A 172 -8.59 6.65 8.58
CA SER A 172 -9.43 7.56 9.37
C SER A 172 -10.73 7.92 8.65
N VAL A 173 -10.68 8.15 7.34
CA VAL A 173 -11.86 8.41 6.49
C VAL A 173 -12.82 7.23 6.54
N ILE A 174 -12.31 6.01 6.33
CA ILE A 174 -13.12 4.78 6.34
C ILE A 174 -13.71 4.51 7.73
N ASP A 175 -12.94 4.74 8.80
CA ASP A 175 -13.42 4.62 10.19
C ASP A 175 -14.60 5.58 10.48
N LYS A 176 -14.51 6.84 10.03
CA LYS A 176 -15.64 7.79 10.12
C LYS A 176 -16.84 7.33 9.29
N ALA A 177 -16.61 6.75 8.12
CA ALA A 177 -17.68 6.21 7.29
C ALA A 177 -18.42 5.07 8.01
N VAL A 178 -17.69 4.15 8.65
CA VAL A 178 -18.28 3.11 9.51
C VAL A 178 -19.13 3.74 10.61
N GLN A 179 -18.59 4.75 11.31
CA GLN A 179 -19.31 5.45 12.38
C GLN A 179 -20.61 6.12 11.91
N LEU A 180 -20.59 6.79 10.74
CA LEU A 180 -21.77 7.45 10.15
C LEU A 180 -22.86 6.45 9.72
N HIS A 181 -22.47 5.22 9.42
CA HIS A 181 -23.42 4.14 9.12
C HIS A 181 -24.00 3.47 10.37
N GLY A 182 -23.42 3.72 11.56
CA GLY A 182 -23.88 3.13 12.83
C GLY A 182 -23.78 1.60 12.80
N GLY A 183 -24.83 0.90 13.25
CA GLY A 183 -24.86 -0.57 13.25
C GLY A 183 -24.66 -1.19 11.86
N ASP A 184 -25.13 -0.54 10.80
CA ASP A 184 -24.91 -1.00 9.42
C ASP A 184 -23.44 -0.94 9.01
N GLY A 185 -22.66 -0.05 9.64
CA GLY A 185 -21.26 0.18 9.35
C GLY A 185 -20.36 -1.02 9.68
N VAL A 186 -20.79 -1.87 10.62
CA VAL A 186 -20.09 -3.10 11.02
C VAL A 186 -20.80 -4.37 10.55
N ARG A 187 -21.91 -4.22 9.82
CA ARG A 187 -22.63 -5.35 9.24
C ARG A 187 -21.80 -5.95 8.11
N LYS A 188 -21.39 -7.21 8.27
CA LYS A 188 -20.65 -7.97 7.25
C LYS A 188 -21.29 -7.81 5.87
N GLY A 189 -20.49 -7.44 4.89
CA GLY A 189 -20.94 -7.25 3.50
C GLY A 189 -21.43 -5.83 3.19
N SER A 190 -21.55 -4.93 4.17
CA SER A 190 -21.68 -3.50 3.88
C SER A 190 -20.38 -2.98 3.25
N ILE A 191 -20.50 -1.94 2.43
CA ILE A 191 -19.35 -1.40 1.69
C ILE A 191 -18.31 -0.83 2.67
N VAL A 192 -18.75 -0.04 3.64
CA VAL A 192 -17.84 0.58 4.63
C VAL A 192 -17.17 -0.45 5.54
N GLU A 193 -17.86 -1.55 5.89
CA GLU A 193 -17.27 -2.68 6.62
C GLU A 193 -16.14 -3.34 5.81
N ARG A 194 -16.39 -3.59 4.52
CA ARG A 194 -15.41 -4.20 3.63
C ARG A 194 -14.19 -3.30 3.46
N LEU A 195 -14.41 -2.00 3.23
CA LEU A 195 -13.33 -1.01 3.14
C LEU A 195 -12.48 -0.96 4.41
N TYR A 196 -13.10 -1.06 5.59
CA TYR A 196 -12.40 -1.04 6.87
C TYR A 196 -11.40 -2.19 7.01
N ARG A 197 -11.77 -3.38 6.51
CA ARG A 197 -10.86 -4.53 6.43
C ARG A 197 -9.79 -4.34 5.36
N GLU A 198 -10.17 -3.87 4.17
CA GLU A 198 -9.28 -3.71 3.01
C GLU A 198 -8.14 -2.72 3.27
N ILE A 199 -8.39 -1.60 3.95
CA ILE A 199 -7.38 -0.56 4.13
C ILE A 199 -6.25 -0.97 5.08
N ARG A 200 -6.49 -1.92 6.00
CA ARG A 200 -5.61 -2.12 7.16
C ARG A 200 -4.21 -2.58 6.77
N ALA A 201 -4.11 -3.43 5.75
CA ALA A 201 -2.84 -4.01 5.29
C ALA A 201 -1.98 -3.01 4.50
N LEU A 202 -2.59 -2.02 3.83
CA LEU A 202 -1.87 -1.01 3.05
C LEU A 202 -0.93 -0.16 3.93
N ARG A 203 -1.22 -0.04 5.23
CA ARG A 203 -0.36 0.64 6.21
C ARG A 203 0.87 -0.18 6.62
N ILE A 204 0.91 -1.47 6.25
CA ILE A 204 1.93 -2.43 6.67
C ILE A 204 2.83 -2.84 5.50
N TYR A 205 2.25 -3.28 4.38
CA TYR A 205 3.04 -3.74 3.24
C TYR A 205 3.68 -2.59 2.46
N GLU A 206 4.67 -2.94 1.61
CA GLU A 206 5.49 -1.99 0.83
C GLU A 206 6.15 -0.88 1.67
N GLY A 207 6.49 -1.27 2.90
CA GLY A 207 7.08 -0.42 3.93
C GLY A 207 6.00 0.10 4.87
N ALA A 208 6.03 -0.36 6.12
CA ALA A 208 5.14 0.08 7.17
C ALA A 208 5.24 1.61 7.39
N SER A 209 4.22 2.22 7.98
CA SER A 209 4.18 3.67 8.20
C SER A 209 5.46 4.22 8.85
N ASP A 210 6.06 3.52 9.80
CA ASP A 210 7.31 3.97 10.45
C ASP A 210 8.54 3.90 9.53
N VAL A 211 8.58 2.94 8.61
CA VAL A 211 9.61 2.89 7.57
C VAL A 211 9.51 4.11 6.66
N GLN A 212 8.29 4.51 6.29
CA GLN A 212 8.08 5.71 5.48
C GLN A 212 8.56 6.97 6.21
N LYS A 213 8.28 7.10 7.52
CA LYS A 213 8.77 8.22 8.34
C LYS A 213 10.30 8.27 8.34
N VAL A 214 10.98 7.14 8.47
CA VAL A 214 12.45 7.07 8.41
C VAL A 214 12.97 7.52 7.06
N ILE A 215 12.34 7.12 5.95
CA ILE A 215 12.71 7.56 4.60
C ILE A 215 12.55 9.07 4.47
N ILE A 216 11.40 9.61 4.88
CA ILE A 216 11.12 11.04 4.83
C ILE A 216 12.17 11.82 5.63
N ALA A 217 12.42 11.41 6.89
CA ALA A 217 13.40 12.07 7.76
C ALA A 217 14.80 12.11 7.14
N ARG A 218 15.28 10.96 6.64
CA ARG A 218 16.61 10.86 6.02
C ARG A 218 16.73 11.73 4.76
N GLN A 219 15.72 11.71 3.89
CA GLN A 219 15.75 12.51 2.66
C GLN A 219 15.65 14.01 2.96
N THR A 220 14.86 14.42 3.95
CA THR A 220 14.77 15.81 4.38
C THR A 220 16.11 16.31 4.94
N MET A 221 16.78 15.54 5.79
CA MET A 221 18.10 15.89 6.32
C MET A 221 19.17 15.96 5.22
N ALA A 222 19.15 15.02 4.27
CA ALA A 222 20.10 15.02 3.15
C ALA A 222 19.92 16.26 2.25
N ALA A 223 18.67 16.68 1.99
CA ALA A 223 18.38 17.89 1.22
C ALA A 223 18.85 19.16 1.95
N ALA A 224 18.72 19.22 3.28
CA ALA A 224 19.16 20.37 4.08
C ALA A 224 20.69 20.48 4.18
N ALA A 225 21.42 19.36 4.18
CA ALA A 225 22.88 19.35 4.25
C ALA A 225 23.57 19.58 2.89
N GLY A 226 22.82 19.48 1.79
CA GLY A 226 23.32 19.63 0.42
C GLY A 226 22.95 20.95 -0.26
N GLY A 227 22.38 21.91 0.49
CA GLY A 227 22.15 23.31 0.07
C GLY A 227 23.04 24.25 0.86
#